data_AF-U3A133-F1
#
_entry.id   AF-U3A133-F1
#
_cell.length_a   1.000
_cell.length_b   1.000
_cell.length_c   1.000
_cell.angle_alpha   90.00
_cell.angle_beta   90.00
_cell.angle_gamma   90.00
#
_symmetry.space_group_name_H-M   'P 1'
#
loop_
_entity.id
_entity.type
_entity.pdbx_description
1 polymer ?
#
loop_
_entity_poly.entity_id
_entity_poly.type
_entity_poly.pdbx_seq_one_letter_code
_entity_poly.pdbx_strand_id
1 'polypeptide(L)' 'MGDGTRSGPFEKQHPDEALVRFIETEEVVTTREVADRFDYHLQTARRRLNALHDEGVIERKDVGKRFVWWISDESSTRG' A
#
# COMPACT_ATOMS: atom_id res chain seq x y z
N MET A 1 36.41 6.62 -19.26
CA MET A 1 35.43 7.16 -20.23
C MET A 1 34.35 6.09 -20.41
N GLY A 2 33.06 6.25 -20.16
CA GLY A 2 32.25 7.31 -19.52
C GLY A 2 31.17 6.60 -18.66
N ASP A 3 30.94 7.06 -17.43
CA ASP A 3 29.82 7.92 -17.00
C ASP A 3 28.42 7.48 -17.47
N GLY A 4 27.65 6.97 -16.52
CA GLY A 4 26.24 6.58 -16.64
C GLY A 4 25.58 6.29 -15.29
N THR A 5 26.11 6.82 -14.18
CA THR A 5 25.31 6.98 -12.95
C THR A 5 24.33 8.10 -13.22
N ARG A 6 23.06 7.74 -13.43
CA ARG A 6 21.92 8.67 -13.27
C ARG A 6 20.55 7.97 -13.35
N SER A 7 20.38 6.86 -12.63
CA SER A 7 19.04 6.57 -12.09
C SER A 7 18.86 7.46 -10.89
N GLY A 8 18.38 8.68 -11.12
CA GLY A 8 18.12 9.62 -10.03
C GLY A 8 17.19 8.97 -9.01
N PRO A 9 17.43 9.14 -7.69
CA PRO A 9 16.55 8.63 -6.64
C PRO A 9 15.29 9.50 -6.58
N PHE A 10 14.55 9.55 -7.68
CA PHE A 10 13.30 10.29 -7.75
C PHE A 10 12.21 9.43 -7.10
N GLU A 11 11.95 9.74 -5.84
CA GLU A 11 10.59 9.82 -5.30
C GLU A 11 9.68 8.58 -5.39
N LYS A 12 10.22 7.37 -5.24
CA LYS A 12 9.42 6.29 -4.64
C LYS A 12 9.39 6.48 -3.13
N GLN A 13 8.82 7.59 -2.66
CA GLN A 13 8.90 7.97 -1.24
C GLN A 13 8.26 6.92 -0.32
N HIS A 14 7.35 6.06 -0.80
CA HIS A 14 7.15 4.73 -0.23
C HIS A 14 6.78 3.70 -1.31
N PRO A 15 7.49 2.56 -1.40
CA PRO A 15 7.11 1.45 -2.27
C PRO A 15 5.84 0.78 -1.74
N ASP A 16 5.09 0.16 -2.65
CA ASP A 16 3.89 -0.64 -2.37
C ASP A 16 4.18 -1.73 -1.31
N GLU A 17 5.41 -2.24 -1.26
CA GLU A 17 5.90 -3.16 -0.23
C GLU A 17 5.85 -2.57 1.18
N ALA A 18 6.18 -1.29 1.36
CA ALA A 18 6.09 -0.64 2.68
C ALA A 18 4.64 -0.47 3.13
N LEU A 19 3.72 -0.24 2.18
CA LEU A 19 2.29 -0.21 2.44
C LEU A 19 1.79 -1.59 2.87
N VAL A 20 2.16 -2.64 2.15
CA VAL A 20 1.81 -4.04 2.50
C VAL A 20 2.34 -4.41 3.89
N ARG A 21 3.62 -4.15 4.19
CA ARG A 21 4.20 -4.41 5.52
C ARG A 21 3.51 -3.64 6.64
N PHE A 22 3.08 -2.41 6.38
CA PHE A 22 2.32 -1.62 7.35
C PHE A 22 0.95 -2.27 7.62
N ILE A 23 0.23 -2.68 6.58
CA ILE A 23 -1.06 -3.38 6.72
C ILE A 23 -0.89 -4.70 7.46
N GLU A 24 0.18 -5.44 7.16
CA GLU A 24 0.53 -6.70 7.84
C GLU A 24 0.81 -6.49 9.34
N THR A 25 1.52 -5.40 9.69
CA THR A 25 1.85 -5.08 11.08
C THR A 25 0.63 -4.66 11.88
N GLU A 26 -0.26 -3.86 11.30
CA GLU A 26 -1.45 -3.35 11.98
C GLU A 26 -2.64 -4.32 11.95
N GLU A 27 -2.51 -5.46 11.26
CA GLU A 27 -3.54 -6.45 10.93
C GLU A 27 -4.70 -5.92 10.06
N VAL A 28 -5.24 -4.74 10.39
CA VAL A 28 -6.34 -4.07 9.71
C VAL A 28 -6.11 -2.56 9.73
N VAL A 29 -6.11 -1.93 8.56
CA VAL A 29 -5.94 -0.47 8.44
C VAL A 29 -7.08 0.19 7.71
N THR A 30 -7.25 1.49 7.91
CA THR A 30 -8.17 2.31 7.10
C THR A 30 -7.43 3.11 6.02
N THR A 31 -8.14 3.53 4.97
CA THR A 31 -7.57 4.44 3.96
C THR A 31 -7.03 5.73 4.58
N ARG A 32 -7.64 6.20 5.67
CA ARG A 32 -7.18 7.38 6.41
C ARG A 32 -5.87 7.13 7.11
N GLU A 33 -5.69 5.97 7.76
CA GLU A 33 -4.42 5.65 8.44
C GLU A 33 -3.29 5.48 7.47
N VAL A 34 -3.54 4.85 6.31
CA VAL A 34 -2.57 4.81 5.22
C VAL A 34 -2.22 6.22 4.74
N ALA A 35 -3.22 7.08 4.54
CA ALA A 35 -2.99 8.46 4.15
C ALA A 35 -2.13 9.23 5.18
N ASP A 36 -2.43 9.06 6.47
CA ASP A 36 -1.74 9.73 7.57
C ASP A 36 -0.30 9.21 7.75
N ARG A 37 -0.13 7.88 7.74
CA ARG A 37 1.16 7.19 7.94
C ARG A 37 2.18 7.49 6.84
N PHE A 38 1.71 7.66 5.61
CA PHE A 38 2.54 7.86 4.43
C PHE A 38 2.46 9.29 3.87
N ASP A 39 1.80 10.21 4.59
CA ASP A 39 1.51 11.59 4.16
C ASP A 39 0.91 11.66 2.74
N TYR A 40 0.05 10.69 2.42
CA TYR A 40 -0.64 10.62 1.14
C TYR A 40 -1.98 11.36 1.22
N HIS A 41 -2.35 11.97 0.08
CA HIS A 41 -3.75 12.34 -0.11
C HIS A 41 -4.65 11.10 -0.03
N LEU A 42 -5.81 11.24 0.61
CA LEU A 42 -6.83 10.18 0.73
C LEU A 42 -7.17 9.53 -0.62
N GLN A 43 -7.23 10.31 -1.70
CA GLN A 43 -7.49 9.77 -3.04
C GLN A 43 -6.32 8.91 -3.56
N THR A 44 -5.07 9.32 -3.29
CA THR A 44 -3.87 8.56 -3.63
C THR A 44 -3.80 7.26 -2.85
N ALA A 45 -3.99 7.32 -1.53
CA ALA A 45 -4.04 6.12 -0.68
C ALA A 45 -5.13 5.16 -1.16
N ARG A 46 -6.34 5.66 -1.42
CA ARG A 46 -7.44 4.86 -1.95
C ARG A 46 -7.10 4.22 -3.30
N ARG A 47 -6.48 4.96 -4.23
CA ARG A 47 -6.09 4.44 -5.54
C ARG A 47 -5.08 3.30 -5.40
N ARG A 48 -4.05 3.47 -4.57
CA ARG A 48 -3.03 2.43 -4.31
C ARG A 48 -3.62 1.19 -3.65
N LEU A 49 -4.47 1.35 -2.63
CA LEU A 49 -5.16 0.25 -1.98
C LEU A 49 -6.07 -0.52 -2.94
N ASN A 50 -6.79 0.17 -3.83
CA ASN A 50 -7.58 -0.52 -4.85
C ASN A 50 -6.71 -1.28 -5.85
N ALA A 51 -5.52 -0.77 -6.21
CA ALA A 51 -4.58 -1.50 -7.08
C ALA A 51 -4.11 -2.80 -6.40
N LEU A 52 -3.69 -2.72 -5.13
CA LEU A 52 -3.28 -3.91 -4.36
C LEU A 52 -4.42 -4.92 -4.19
N HIS A 53 -5.66 -4.45 -4.06
CA HIS A 53 -6.83 -5.30 -4.00
C HIS A 53 -7.12 -5.97 -5.35
N ASP A 54 -6.96 -5.24 -6.46
CA ASP A 54 -7.11 -5.79 -7.82
C ASP A 54 -6.06 -6.87 -8.10
N GLU A 55 -4.85 -6.71 -7.54
CA GLU A 55 -3.77 -7.71 -7.58
C GLU A 55 -3.98 -8.88 -6.60
N GLY A 56 -5.00 -8.85 -5.74
CA GLY A 56 -5.29 -9.89 -4.75
C GLY A 56 -4.34 -9.91 -3.55
N VAL A 57 -3.58 -8.84 -3.34
CA VAL A 57 -2.62 -8.71 -2.21
C VAL A 57 -3.36 -8.35 -0.92
N ILE A 58 -4.38 -7.51 -1.01
CA ILE A 58 -5.16 -7.05 0.14
C ILE A 58 -6.65 -7.20 -0.11
N GLU A 59 -7.39 -7.38 0.97
CA GLU A 59 -8.84 -7.45 0.96
C GLU A 59 -9.44 -6.11 1.43
N ARG A 60 -10.69 -5.86 1.04
CA ARG A 60 -11.44 -4.64 1.41
C ARG A 60 -12.79 -4.99 2.01
N LYS A 61 -13.14 -4.33 3.12
CA LYS A 61 -14.47 -4.42 3.73
C LYS A 61 -15.01 -3.05 4.03
N ASP A 62 -16.29 -2.87 3.73
CA ASP A 62 -17.04 -1.73 4.21
C ASP A 62 -17.50 -2.01 5.65
N VAL A 63 -17.13 -1.11 6.56
CA VAL A 63 -17.52 -1.16 7.97
C VAL A 63 -18.31 0.11 8.29
N GLY A 64 -19.45 0.25 7.62
CA GLY A 64 -20.43 1.30 7.85
C GLY A 64 -19.99 2.69 7.37
N LYS A 65 -19.13 3.37 8.14
CA LYS A 65 -18.64 4.73 7.83
C LYS A 65 -17.19 4.76 7.34
N ARG A 66 -16.51 3.61 7.31
CA ARG A 66 -15.09 3.51 6.93
C ARG A 66 -14.84 2.25 6.11
N PHE A 67 -13.85 2.34 5.23
CA PHE A 67 -13.30 1.18 4.53
C PHE A 67 -12.09 0.69 5.31
N VAL A 68 -12.09 -0.60 5.62
CA VAL A 68 -10.93 -1.29 6.20
C VAL A 68 -10.29 -2.19 5.16
N TRP A 69 -8.99 -2.37 5.31
CA TRP A 69 -8.10 -3.08 4.41
C TRP A 69 -7.17 -3.96 5.23
N TRP A 70 -6.98 -5.20 4.82
CA TRP A 70 -6.08 -6.15 5.49
C TRP A 70 -5.39 -7.03 4.44
N ILE A 71 -4.29 -7.69 4.80
CA ILE A 71 -3.59 -8.60 3.90
C ILE A 71 -4.50 -9.79 3.54
N SER A 72 -4.58 -10.12 2.26
CA SER A 72 -5.27 -11.32 1.82
C SER A 72 -4.45 -12.54 2.24
N ASP A 73 -5.04 -13.46 3.01
CA ASP A 73 -4.39 -14.69 3.47
C ASP A 73 -3.84 -15.54 2.30
N GLU A 74 -4.44 -15.41 1.11
CA GLU A 74 -3.97 -16.09 -0.11
C GLU A 74 -2.61 -15.56 -0.62
N SER A 75 -2.23 -14.33 -0.27
CA SER A 75 -0.96 -13.74 -0.68
C SER A 75 0.25 -14.23 0.15
N SER A 76 -0.01 -14.82 1.33
CA SER A 76 1.03 -15.36 2.22
C SER A 76 1.54 -16.75 1.81
N THR A 77 0.97 -17.39 0.78
CA THR A 77 1.27 -18.79 0.41
C THR A 77 2.01 -18.97 -0.93
N ARG A 78 2.35 -17.91 -1.67
CA ARG A 78 3.20 -18.04 -2.87
C ARG A 78 4.65 -17.61 -2.61
N GLY A 79 5.41 -18.57 -2.04
CA GLY A 79 6.87 -18.54 -1.97
C GLY A 79 7.56 -18.83 -3.30
#